data_AF-A0A6I6JN78-F1
#
_entry.id   AF-A0A6I6JN78-F1
#
_cell.length_a   1.000
_cell.length_b   1.000
_cell.length_c   1.000
_cell.angle_alpha   90.00
_cell.angle_beta   90.00
_cell.angle_gamma   90.00
#
_symmetry.space_group_name_H-M   'P 1'
#
loop_
_entity.id
_entity.type
_entity.pdbx_description
1 polymer ?
#
loop_
_entity_poly.entity_id
_entity_poly.type
_entity_poly.pdbx_seq_one_letter_code
_entity_poly.pdbx_strand_id
1 'polypeptide(L)'
;MTTKRLKQMMMRLPGLNLPERSEYVAWAQLVELTAIRPADVAELIELGWITPKKTGAEEYLFRLRDVYRIHKLMRLVHDLDMSFDSGSIVVDLLDRIEELEKEVEELKRLI
;
A
#
# COMPACT_ATOMS: atom_id res chain seq x y z
N MET A 1 -21.29 -8.38 19.20
CA MET A 1 -20.25 -8.10 20.23
C MET A 1 -19.28 -7.07 19.69
N THR A 2 -19.01 -5.98 20.40
CA THR A 2 -18.14 -4.89 19.92
C THR A 2 -16.66 -5.32 19.94
N THR A 3 -15.95 -5.11 18.83
CA THR A 3 -14.52 -5.38 18.61
C THR A 3 -13.61 -4.87 19.73
N LYS A 4 -14.01 -3.78 20.38
CA LYS A 4 -13.31 -3.18 21.53
C LYS A 4 -13.26 -4.09 22.77
N ARG A 5 -14.35 -4.82 23.08
CA ARG A 5 -14.39 -5.76 24.22
C ARG A 5 -13.56 -7.02 23.95
N LEU A 6 -13.60 -7.54 22.72
CA LEU A 6 -12.80 -8.69 22.32
C LEU A 6 -11.29 -8.39 22.44
N LYS A 7 -10.87 -7.23 21.92
CA LYS A 7 -9.49 -6.74 22.01
C LYS A 7 -9.02 -6.58 23.47
N GLN A 8 -9.88 -6.06 24.34
CA GLN A 8 -9.59 -5.87 25.76
C GLN A 8 -9.49 -7.18 26.55
N MET A 9 -10.28 -8.19 26.18
CA MET A 9 -10.17 -9.55 26.73
C MET A 9 -8.88 -10.24 26.27
N MET A 10 -8.55 -10.14 24.98
CA MET A 10 -7.35 -10.74 24.41
C MET A 10 -6.06 -10.19 25.03
N MET A 11 -5.97 -8.87 25.27
CA MET A 11 -4.81 -8.23 25.91
C MET A 11 -4.55 -8.67 27.36
N ARG A 12 -5.50 -9.33 28.03
CA ARG A 12 -5.37 -9.76 29.44
C ARG A 12 -5.02 -11.25 29.58
N LEU A 13 -4.89 -11.98 28.47
CA LEU A 13 -4.51 -13.39 28.50
C LEU A 13 -2.97 -13.51 28.55
N PRO A 14 -2.39 -14.07 29.63
CA PRO A 14 -0.96 -14.32 29.69
C PRO A 14 -0.57 -15.31 28.57
N GLY A 15 0.45 -14.98 27.79
CA GLY A 15 0.90 -15.75 26.63
C GLY A 15 0.35 -15.29 25.28
N LEU A 16 -0.47 -14.23 25.22
CA LEU A 16 -0.90 -13.64 23.95
C LEU A 16 0.17 -12.71 23.36
N ASN A 17 1.27 -13.30 22.89
CA ASN A 17 2.14 -12.60 21.96
C ASN A 17 1.41 -12.55 20.61
N LEU A 18 0.92 -11.36 20.23
CA LEU A 18 0.38 -11.17 18.90
C LEU A 18 1.49 -11.44 17.88
N PRO A 19 1.16 -12.09 16.74
CA PRO A 19 2.11 -12.21 15.64
C PRO A 19 2.63 -10.82 15.24
N GLU A 20 3.88 -10.78 14.78
CA GLU A 20 4.41 -9.60 14.12
C GLU A 20 3.52 -9.21 12.93
N ARG A 21 3.41 -7.90 12.67
CA ARG A 21 2.61 -7.43 11.53
C ARG A 21 3.26 -7.88 10.23
N SER A 22 2.45 -8.50 9.37
CA SER A 22 2.86 -8.80 8.00
C SER A 22 3.15 -7.51 7.23
N GLU A 23 4.24 -7.50 6.46
CA GLU A 23 4.52 -6.46 5.45
C GLU A 23 3.64 -6.59 4.19
N TYR A 24 2.91 -7.70 4.08
CA TYR A 24 2.03 -8.01 2.95
C TYR A 24 0.55 -8.01 3.36
N VAL A 25 -0.30 -7.62 2.41
CA VAL A 25 -1.76 -7.69 2.49
C VAL A 25 -2.29 -8.56 1.35
N ALA A 26 -3.35 -9.32 1.62
CA ALA A 26 -4.04 -10.10 0.61
C ALA A 26 -4.91 -9.22 -0.31
N TRP A 27 -5.33 -9.75 -1.45
CA TRP A 27 -6.23 -9.08 -2.40
C TRP A 27 -7.43 -8.39 -1.74
N ALA A 28 -8.21 -9.13 -0.95
CA ALA A 28 -9.41 -8.59 -0.31
C ALA A 28 -9.08 -7.41 0.63
N GLN A 29 -7.96 -7.49 1.35
CA GLN A 29 -7.49 -6.43 2.23
C GLN A 29 -7.00 -5.22 1.44
N LEU A 30 -6.31 -5.41 0.31
CA LEU A 30 -5.89 -4.31 -0.56
C LEU A 30 -7.10 -3.52 -1.05
N VAL A 31 -8.11 -4.20 -1.60
CA VAL A 31 -9.35 -3.59 -2.10
C VAL A 31 -10.09 -2.88 -0.96
N GLU A 32 -10.19 -3.49 0.21
CA GLU A 32 -10.83 -2.87 1.39
C GLU A 32 -10.08 -1.61 1.86
N LEU A 33 -8.74 -1.68 1.98
CA LEU A 33 -7.93 -0.58 2.50
C LEU A 33 -7.87 0.62 1.55
N THR A 34 -7.93 0.36 0.24
CA THR A 34 -7.78 1.38 -0.80
C THR A 34 -9.10 1.88 -1.37
N ALA A 35 -10.18 1.12 -1.19
CA ALA A 35 -11.47 1.33 -1.85
C ALA A 35 -11.37 1.42 -3.39
N ILE A 36 -10.27 0.92 -3.98
CA ILE A 36 -10.08 0.82 -5.42
C ILE A 36 -10.99 -0.27 -6.00
N ARG A 37 -11.42 -0.12 -7.25
CA ARG A 37 -12.20 -1.18 -7.91
C ARG A 37 -11.29 -2.37 -8.22
N PRO A 38 -11.75 -3.62 -8.04
CA PRO A 38 -10.98 -4.81 -8.37
C PRO A 38 -10.40 -4.83 -9.80
N ALA A 39 -11.13 -4.30 -10.77
CA ALA A 39 -10.67 -4.21 -12.16
C ALA A 39 -9.46 -3.28 -12.31
N ASP A 40 -9.46 -2.14 -11.62
CA ASP A 40 -8.33 -1.19 -11.66
C ASP A 40 -7.09 -1.81 -11.00
N VAL A 41 -7.23 -2.62 -9.94
CA VAL A 41 -6.09 -3.36 -9.37
C VAL A 41 -5.49 -4.32 -10.40
N ALA A 42 -6.33 -5.05 -11.13
CA ALA A 42 -5.86 -5.96 -12.17
C ALA A 42 -5.09 -5.21 -13.27
N GLU A 43 -5.60 -4.07 -13.72
CA GLU A 43 -4.93 -3.19 -14.68
C GLU A 43 -3.56 -2.70 -14.15
N LEU A 44 -3.48 -2.26 -12.90
CA LEU A 44 -2.22 -1.84 -12.27
C LEU A 44 -1.19 -2.99 -12.17
N ILE A 45 -1.66 -4.24 -12.06
CA ILE A 45 -0.80 -5.44 -12.12
C ILE A 45 -0.35 -5.71 -13.56
N GLU A 46 -1.25 -5.63 -14.54
CA GLU A 46 -0.95 -5.83 -15.95
C GLU A 46 0.05 -4.80 -16.48
N LEU A 47 -0.07 -3.54 -16.05
CA LEU A 47 0.88 -2.47 -16.33
C LEU A 47 2.22 -2.64 -15.60
N GLY A 48 2.31 -3.57 -14.65
CA GLY A 48 3.50 -3.80 -13.84
C GLY A 48 3.78 -2.69 -12.81
N TRP A 49 2.86 -1.74 -12.62
CA TRP A 49 3.00 -0.66 -11.65
C TRP A 49 2.97 -1.19 -10.20
N ILE A 50 2.24 -2.30 -10.02
CA ILE A 50 2.25 -3.12 -8.80
C ILE A 50 2.62 -4.54 -9.17
N THR A 51 3.61 -5.10 -8.49
CA THR A 51 4.09 -6.47 -8.73
C THR A 51 3.85 -7.33 -7.48
N PRO A 52 2.63 -7.88 -7.29
CA PRO A 52 2.35 -8.72 -6.14
C PRO A 52 3.18 -10.01 -6.18
N LYS A 53 3.51 -10.52 -5.01
CA LYS A 53 3.97 -11.91 -4.88
C LYS A 53 2.77 -12.84 -4.96
N LYS A 54 3.03 -14.11 -5.25
CA LYS A 54 2.03 -15.18 -5.13
C LYS A 54 2.40 -16.13 -4.02
N THR A 55 1.38 -16.63 -3.32
CA THR A 55 1.53 -17.75 -2.39
C THR A 55 1.65 -19.07 -3.15
N GLY A 56 1.95 -20.16 -2.44
CA GLY A 56 1.90 -21.52 -3.03
C GLY A 56 0.50 -21.96 -3.49
N ALA A 57 -0.55 -21.23 -3.09
CA ALA A 57 -1.92 -21.44 -3.57
C ALA A 57 -2.31 -20.43 -4.68
N GLU A 58 -1.33 -19.79 -5.33
CA GLU A 58 -1.52 -18.77 -6.40
C GLU A 58 -2.26 -17.48 -5.98
N GLU A 59 -2.57 -17.31 -4.69
CA GLU A 59 -3.16 -16.08 -4.15
C GLU A 59 -2.17 -14.91 -4.14
N TYR A 60 -2.65 -13.69 -4.44
CA TYR A 60 -1.82 -12.48 -4.46
C TYR A 60 -1.53 -11.92 -3.06
N LEU A 61 -0.26 -11.54 -2.86
CA LEU A 61 0.25 -10.80 -1.70
C LEU A 61 0.90 -9.51 -2.17
N PHE A 62 0.32 -8.39 -1.74
CA PHE A 62 0.77 -7.03 -2.06
C PHE A 62 1.57 -6.47 -0.91
N ARG A 63 2.57 -5.62 -1.17
CA ARG A 63 3.28 -4.94 -0.08
C ARG A 63 2.39 -3.85 0.50
N LEU A 64 2.56 -3.54 1.78
CA LEU A 64 1.90 -2.39 2.39
C LEU A 64 2.22 -1.07 1.66
N ARG A 65 3.41 -0.93 1.05
CA ARG A 65 3.76 0.23 0.20
C ARG A 65 2.77 0.41 -0.95
N ASP A 66 2.26 -0.68 -1.53
CA ASP A 66 1.35 -0.62 -2.67
C ASP A 66 0.00 0.00 -2.28
N VAL A 67 -0.48 -0.26 -1.07
CA VAL A 67 -1.68 0.41 -0.50
C VAL A 67 -1.50 1.92 -0.53
N TYR A 68 -0.37 2.42 -0.01
CA TYR A 68 -0.11 3.86 0.05
C TYR A 68 0.04 4.48 -1.34
N ARG A 69 0.70 3.79 -2.28
CA ARG A 69 0.84 4.27 -3.67
C ARG A 69 -0.51 4.34 -4.35
N ILE A 70 -1.37 3.32 -4.19
CA ILE A 70 -2.74 3.35 -4.71
C ILE A 70 -3.52 4.53 -4.14
N HIS A 71 -3.43 4.81 -2.83
CA HIS A 71 -4.10 6.00 -2.26
C HIS A 71 -3.62 7.31 -2.89
N LYS A 72 -2.31 7.49 -3.09
CA LYS A 72 -1.75 8.66 -3.78
C LYS A 72 -2.34 8.77 -5.20
N LEU A 73 -2.35 7.66 -5.94
CA LEU A 73 -2.89 7.59 -7.30
C LEU A 73 -4.38 7.96 -7.36
N MET A 74 -5.21 7.32 -6.53
CA MET A 74 -6.65 7.55 -6.52
C MET A 74 -7.00 9.01 -6.20
N ARG A 75 -6.25 9.64 -5.28
CA ARG A 75 -6.42 11.06 -4.97
C ARG A 75 -6.04 11.95 -6.16
N LEU A 76 -4.91 11.70 -6.82
CA LEU A 76 -4.49 12.48 -7.98
C LEU A 76 -5.48 12.34 -9.14
N VAL A 77 -5.90 11.11 -9.46
CA VAL A 77 -6.89 10.82 -10.50
C VAL A 77 -8.20 11.57 -10.24
N HIS A 78 -8.69 11.54 -8.99
CA HIS A 78 -9.92 12.23 -8.61
C HIS A 78 -9.77 13.75 -8.60
N ASP A 79 -8.72 14.27 -7.96
CA ASP A 79 -8.58 15.71 -7.71
C ASP A 79 -8.17 16.49 -8.97
N LEU A 80 -7.53 15.83 -9.94
CA LEU A 80 -7.02 16.44 -11.17
C LEU A 80 -7.73 15.97 -12.44
N ASP A 81 -8.79 15.15 -12.31
CA ASP A 81 -9.52 14.54 -13.43
C ASP A 81 -8.60 13.87 -14.46
N MET A 82 -7.66 13.06 -13.96
CA MET A 82 -6.62 12.40 -14.76
C MET A 82 -6.94 10.92 -15.02
N SER A 83 -6.40 10.35 -16.10
CA SER A 83 -6.45 8.90 -16.30
C SER A 83 -5.54 8.14 -15.30
N PHE A 84 -5.84 6.87 -15.05
CA PHE A 84 -5.00 5.99 -14.22
C PHE A 84 -3.58 5.88 -14.75
N ASP A 85 -3.41 5.72 -16.07
CA ASP A 85 -2.10 5.70 -16.73
C ASP A 85 -1.30 6.96 -16.43
N SER A 86 -1.89 8.14 -16.68
CA SER A 86 -1.23 9.42 -16.46
C SER A 86 -0.93 9.64 -14.97
N GLY A 87 -1.87 9.27 -14.11
CA GLY A 87 -1.72 9.36 -12.66
C GLY A 87 -0.59 8.47 -12.14
N SER A 88 -0.44 7.25 -12.67
CA SER A 88 0.60 6.31 -12.23
C SER A 88 2.00 6.85 -12.51
N ILE A 89 2.20 7.47 -13.69
CA ILE A 89 3.44 8.16 -14.06
C ILE A 89 3.72 9.32 -13.11
N VAL A 90 2.71 10.12 -12.77
CA VAL A 90 2.88 11.24 -11.84
C VAL A 90 3.28 10.75 -10.44
N VAL A 91 2.65 9.68 -9.94
CA VAL A 91 3.03 9.11 -8.64
C VAL A 91 4.49 8.64 -8.65
N ASP A 92 4.95 8.02 -9.73
CA ASP A 92 6.34 7.55 -9.84
C ASP A 92 7.33 8.72 -9.85
N LEU A 93 6.99 9.81 -10.54
CA LEU A 93 7.79 11.03 -10.53
C LEU A 93 7.83 11.68 -9.15
N LEU A 94 6.71 11.71 -8.43
CA LEU A 94 6.66 12.25 -7.06
C LEU A 94 7.51 11.40 -6.11
N ASP A 95 7.40 10.07 -6.18
CA ASP A 95 8.24 9.17 -5.38
C ASP A 95 9.73 9.38 -5.71
N ARG A 96 10.09 9.60 -6.98
CA ARG A 96 11.46 9.90 -7.40
C ARG A 96 11.97 11.24 -6.88
N ILE A 97 11.12 12.27 -6.86
CA ILE A 97 11.46 13.58 -6.28
C ILE A 97 11.70 13.42 -4.78
N GLU A 98 10.83 12.70 -4.05
CA GLU A 98 11.00 12.43 -2.62
C GLU A 98 12.32 11.69 -2.32
N GLU A 99 12.73 10.75 -3.17
CA GLU A 99 14.03 10.07 -3.08
C GLU A 99 15.21 11.04 -3.26
N LEU A 100 15.17 11.85 -4.33
CA LEU A 100 16.23 12.81 -4.64
C LEU A 100 16.36 13.90 -3.57
N GLU A 101 15.24 14.38 -3.02
CA GLU A 101 15.24 15.36 -1.93
C GLU A 101 15.90 14.80 -0.66
N LYS A 102 15.66 13.51 -0.35
CA LYS A 102 16.34 12.84 0.78
C LYS A 102 17.83 12.72 0.56
N GLU A 103 18.26 12.30 -0.63
CA GLU A 103 19.69 12.22 -0.98
C GLU A 103 20.38 13.58 -0.84
N VAL A 104 19.76 14.66 -1.34
CA VAL A 104 20.30 16.02 -1.21
C VAL A 104 20.41 16.44 0.25
N GLU A 105 19.41 16.16 1.08
CA GLU A 105 19.42 16.48 2.50
C GLU A 105 20.49 15.69 3.26
N GLU A 106 20.68 14.42 2.95
CA GLU A 106 21.77 13.60 3.51
C GLU A 106 23.15 14.15 3.13
N LEU A 107 23.36 14.52 1.87
CA LEU A 107 24.62 15.11 1.39
C LEU A 107 24.91 16.45 2.07
N LYS A 108 23.90 17.29 2.26
CA LYS A 108 24.05 18.58 2.97
C LYS A 108 24.47 18.42 4.42
N ARG A 109 24.16 17.29 5.07
CA ARG A 109 24.58 17.01 6.46
C ARG A 109 26.04 16.58 6.58
N LEU A 110 26.70 16.27 5.46
CA LEU A 110 28.11 15.86 5.43
C LEU A 110 29.08 17.04 5.20
N ILE A 111 28.54 18.26 4.99
CA ILE A 111 29.28 19.50 4.76
C ILE A 111 29.07 20.43 5.96
#